data_AF-A0A1J5X2H6-F1
#
_entry.id   AF-A0A1J5X2H6-F1
#
_cell.length_a   1.000
_cell.length_b   1.000
_cell.length_c   1.000
_cell.angle_alpha   90.00
_cell.angle_beta   90.00
_cell.angle_gamma   90.00
#
_symmetry.space_group_name_H-M   'P 1'
#
loop_
_entity.id
_entity.type
_entity.pdbx_description
1 polymer ?
#
loop_
_entity_poly.entity_id
_entity_poly.type
_entity_poly.pdbx_seq_one_letter_code
_entity_poly.pdbx_strand_id
1 'polypeptide(L)'
;MENLQEQAVSLQRMSFRGYDLLERNEGLLIIPNTTYESQDEIRTREQSLFDLRQEMFRALGRADDGAVCMLCREGSNKGKFLFPACIDAHLFVCLVCLKEEVEGGTERVVCPYDRRDTFALDAYRRIYFEQREEFRNRLAAQSPHTPDDFLLTTTTIPDKLTLLTEQTTVSLKNIAVSEALFFVLLSKTKVRVGENFSLFGRNNGEDCIAEYDMTRNTPVLLEGYEPIPDRVLENISSIQPNSIGCTLGNSLYRFPVLFFSKLRIGENSDIGLVFLKEKKEEYIRPILAVGDRSIDIGKVRKLRLVNYAVNILPKLRFHEGNNIFSLDLSARKKEHIAPTLTRKQKICPGRMMKMFLHEYAVFILIKMDMAGINSSGSLNLSMKRVCRPITLRACENNIFLGDLAHVGFEGYALDFLAKTIIGEESRKTGMLCLYASEAAHITQTLGEADKSIDIGKTRNLVLYGYAVNILPKLKIGENNKMEMFSIRRYDKEGIMANILSMGHGSIEIGRIKRKGFDVPEEDKPFLKYILVDEEEKEIMEERSFPSRVFKKIFGRDRS
;
A
#
# COMPACT_ATOMS: atom_id res chain seq x y z
N MET A 1 -11.89 25.34 -37.67
CA MET A 1 -11.99 23.98 -37.11
C MET A 1 -10.68 23.64 -36.44
N GLU A 2 -10.77 22.95 -35.30
CA GLU A 2 -9.67 22.44 -34.47
C GLU A 2 -8.96 23.45 -33.55
N ASN A 3 -9.58 23.69 -32.38
CA ASN A 3 -8.91 23.65 -31.08
C ASN A 3 -9.93 23.61 -29.94
N LEU A 4 -10.66 22.50 -29.84
CA LEU A 4 -11.49 22.13 -28.68
C LEU A 4 -10.95 20.86 -27.99
N GLN A 5 -9.63 20.64 -28.07
CA GLN A 5 -8.92 19.64 -27.28
C GLN A 5 -8.13 20.35 -26.18
N GLU A 6 -8.81 20.79 -25.13
CA GLU A 6 -8.22 21.01 -23.79
C GLU A 6 -9.34 21.35 -22.80
N GLN A 7 -9.97 20.32 -22.22
CA GLN A 7 -10.64 20.29 -20.90
C GLN A 7 -11.47 19.00 -20.77
N ALA A 8 -10.83 17.83 -20.90
CA ALA A 8 -11.40 16.60 -20.39
C ALA A 8 -11.06 16.50 -18.89
N VAL A 9 -11.69 17.35 -18.05
CA VAL A 9 -11.79 17.05 -16.62
C VAL A 9 -12.71 15.83 -16.55
N SER A 10 -12.17 14.70 -16.08
CA SER A 10 -12.97 13.51 -15.79
C SER A 10 -14.06 13.89 -14.79
N LEU A 11 -15.29 14.11 -15.27
CA LEU A 11 -16.44 14.39 -14.41
C LEU A 11 -16.74 13.12 -13.61
N GLN A 12 -16.29 13.02 -12.37
CA GLN A 12 -16.75 11.97 -11.47
C GLN A 12 -18.23 12.24 -11.15
N ARG A 13 -19.10 11.50 -11.81
CA ARG A 13 -20.53 11.43 -11.46
C ARG A 13 -20.70 10.48 -10.28
N MET A 14 -21.40 10.96 -9.25
CA MET A 14 -21.81 10.19 -8.07
C MET A 14 -23.31 10.35 -7.88
N SER A 15 -23.98 9.34 -7.32
CA SER A 15 -25.43 9.36 -7.12
C SER A 15 -25.80 9.14 -5.67
N PHE A 16 -26.90 9.73 -5.21
CA PHE A 16 -27.50 9.42 -3.90
C PHE A 16 -29.03 9.51 -3.96
N ARG A 17 -29.78 8.43 -3.71
CA ARG A 17 -31.26 8.40 -3.79
C ARG A 17 -31.80 9.06 -5.07
N GLY A 18 -31.06 8.82 -6.16
CA GLY A 18 -31.28 9.35 -7.50
C GLY A 18 -30.85 10.81 -7.76
N TYR A 19 -30.31 11.52 -6.76
CA TYR A 19 -29.67 12.83 -6.94
C TYR A 19 -28.34 12.66 -7.66
N ASP A 20 -28.01 13.58 -8.57
CA ASP A 20 -26.72 13.62 -9.24
C ASP A 20 -25.79 14.59 -8.50
N LEU A 21 -24.65 14.08 -8.03
CA LEU A 21 -23.56 14.86 -7.47
C LEU A 21 -22.47 14.98 -8.53
N LEU A 22 -22.27 16.20 -9.02
CA LEU A 22 -21.36 16.51 -10.11
C LEU A 22 -20.21 17.38 -9.62
N GLU A 23 -18.99 16.84 -9.68
CA GLU A 23 -17.79 17.62 -9.46
C GLU A 23 -17.60 18.65 -10.59
N ARG A 24 -17.44 19.93 -10.23
CA ARG A 24 -17.10 21.02 -11.12
C ARG A 24 -15.79 21.68 -10.68
N ASN A 25 -15.24 22.54 -11.53
CA ASN A 25 -14.05 23.32 -11.18
C ASN A 25 -14.32 24.18 -9.94
N GLU A 26 -15.46 24.87 -9.92
CA GLU A 26 -15.93 25.82 -8.89
C GLU A 26 -16.48 25.18 -7.60
N GLY A 27 -16.76 23.88 -7.58
CA GLY A 27 -17.41 23.26 -6.43
C GLY A 27 -18.01 21.89 -6.71
N LEU A 28 -18.82 21.40 -5.77
CA LEU A 28 -19.65 20.22 -5.94
C LEU A 28 -21.10 20.64 -6.15
N LEU A 29 -21.66 20.31 -7.31
CA LEU A 29 -23.06 20.61 -7.62
C LEU A 29 -23.95 19.43 -7.21
N ILE A 30 -24.95 19.72 -6.38
CA ILE A 30 -26.01 18.79 -6.01
C ILE A 30 -27.23 19.10 -6.87
N ILE A 31 -27.61 18.16 -7.72
CA ILE A 31 -28.77 18.26 -8.60
C ILE A 31 -29.91 17.44 -7.98
N PRO A 32 -31.05 18.08 -7.66
CA PRO A 32 -32.22 17.38 -7.17
C PRO A 32 -32.67 16.28 -8.12
N ASN A 33 -32.93 15.08 -7.59
CA ASN A 33 -33.75 14.13 -8.33
C ASN A 33 -35.18 14.60 -8.22
N THR A 34 -35.70 15.28 -9.23
CA THR A 34 -37.14 15.47 -9.33
C THR A 34 -37.74 14.10 -9.65
N THR A 35 -38.10 13.35 -8.60
CA THR A 35 -38.91 12.12 -8.73
C THR A 35 -40.26 12.40 -9.38
N TYR A 36 -40.68 13.67 -9.40
CA TYR A 36 -41.66 14.18 -10.34
C TYR A 36 -40.97 14.62 -11.62
N GLU A 37 -40.94 13.74 -12.63
CA GLU A 37 -40.92 14.20 -14.01
C GLU A 37 -42.04 15.25 -14.12
N SER A 38 -41.68 16.48 -14.48
CA SER A 38 -42.72 17.49 -14.69
C SER A 38 -43.68 16.95 -15.76
N GLN A 39 -44.98 17.29 -15.68
CA GLN A 39 -45.92 16.86 -16.72
C GLN A 39 -45.45 17.27 -18.13
N ASP A 40 -44.68 18.35 -18.23
CA ASP A 40 -44.09 18.82 -19.48
C ASP A 40 -42.96 17.89 -19.98
N GLU A 41 -42.14 17.34 -19.10
CA GLU A 41 -41.10 16.37 -19.47
C GLU A 41 -41.68 15.03 -19.92
N ILE A 42 -42.73 14.56 -19.24
CA ILE A 42 -43.46 13.37 -19.66
C ILE A 42 -44.02 13.60 -21.06
N ARG A 43 -44.75 14.71 -21.28
CA ARG A 43 -45.31 15.04 -22.60
C ARG A 43 -44.23 15.17 -23.67
N THR A 44 -43.09 15.78 -23.35
CA THR A 44 -41.98 15.94 -24.30
C THR A 44 -41.41 14.58 -24.70
N ARG A 45 -41.28 13.63 -23.76
CA ARG A 45 -40.83 12.26 -24.05
C ARG A 45 -41.79 11.48 -24.90
N GLU A 46 -43.07 11.55 -24.55
CA GLU A 46 -44.13 10.94 -25.33
C GLU A 46 -44.14 11.50 -26.75
N GLN A 47 -43.91 12.81 -26.92
CA GLN A 47 -43.80 13.45 -28.21
C GLN A 47 -42.56 13.00 -29.00
N SER A 48 -41.37 12.95 -28.39
CA SER A 48 -40.16 12.45 -29.08
C SER A 48 -40.30 11.00 -29.54
N LEU A 49 -40.93 10.15 -28.71
CA LEU A 49 -41.24 8.76 -29.08
C LEU A 49 -42.31 8.69 -30.18
N PHE A 50 -43.29 9.59 -30.14
CA PHE A 50 -44.30 9.71 -31.19
C PHE A 50 -43.67 10.10 -32.53
N ASP A 51 -42.81 11.11 -32.55
CA ASP A 51 -42.14 11.60 -33.75
C ASP A 51 -41.24 10.51 -34.35
N LEU A 52 -40.42 9.86 -33.50
CA LEU A 52 -39.57 8.74 -33.93
C LEU A 52 -40.40 7.60 -34.53
N ARG A 53 -41.55 7.26 -33.92
CA ARG A 53 -42.46 6.25 -34.47
C ARG A 53 -43.02 6.66 -35.82
N GLN A 54 -43.42 7.92 -35.99
CA GLN A 54 -43.95 8.42 -37.26
C GLN A 54 -42.90 8.37 -38.37
N GLU A 55 -41.65 8.73 -38.06
CA GLU A 55 -40.53 8.60 -39.01
C GLU A 55 -40.33 7.15 -39.46
N MET A 56 -40.37 6.21 -38.53
CA MET A 56 -40.27 4.78 -38.85
C MET A 56 -41.42 4.29 -39.74
N PHE A 57 -42.66 4.64 -39.41
CA PHE A 57 -43.83 4.24 -40.18
C PHE A 57 -43.79 4.79 -41.60
N ARG A 58 -43.31 6.02 -41.79
CA ARG A 58 -43.07 6.60 -43.12
C ARG A 58 -42.00 5.83 -43.89
N ALA A 59 -40.90 5.46 -43.23
CA ALA A 59 -39.82 4.71 -43.86
C ALA A 59 -40.23 3.28 -44.25
N LEU A 60 -41.05 2.62 -43.43
CA LEU A 60 -41.48 1.23 -43.61
C LEU A 60 -42.78 1.07 -44.42
N GLY A 61 -43.53 2.16 -44.63
CA GLY A 61 -44.87 2.12 -45.22
C GLY A 61 -45.88 1.32 -44.37
N ARG A 62 -45.77 1.36 -43.04
CA ARG A 62 -46.60 0.61 -42.09
C ARG A 62 -47.41 1.55 -41.17
N ALA A 63 -48.46 1.01 -40.57
CA ALA A 63 -49.26 1.66 -39.54
C ALA A 63 -49.51 0.71 -38.35
N ASP A 64 -50.01 1.23 -37.24
CA ASP A 64 -50.37 0.49 -36.02
C ASP A 64 -51.89 0.18 -35.93
N ASP A 65 -52.56 0.12 -37.08
CA ASP A 65 -53.99 -0.18 -37.16
C ASP A 65 -54.30 -1.56 -36.57
N GLY A 66 -55.07 -1.58 -35.48
CA GLY A 66 -55.41 -2.82 -34.76
C GLY A 66 -54.26 -3.42 -33.94
N ALA A 67 -53.12 -2.74 -33.81
CA ALA A 67 -52.01 -3.19 -32.98
C ALA A 67 -52.40 -3.25 -31.50
N VAL A 68 -51.81 -4.21 -30.78
CA VAL A 68 -51.94 -4.37 -29.33
C VAL A 68 -50.57 -4.42 -28.67
N CYS A 69 -50.50 -3.93 -27.43
CA CYS A 69 -49.31 -4.09 -26.60
C CYS A 69 -49.02 -5.57 -26.37
N MET A 70 -47.80 -6.01 -26.65
CA MET A 70 -47.37 -7.40 -26.47
C MET A 70 -47.39 -7.86 -25.00
N LEU A 71 -47.37 -6.93 -24.04
CA LEU A 71 -47.34 -7.23 -22.60
C LEU A 71 -48.75 -7.20 -21.98
N CYS A 72 -49.49 -6.10 -22.13
CA CYS A 72 -50.81 -5.94 -21.50
C CYS A 72 -52.00 -6.24 -22.43
N ARG A 73 -51.75 -6.52 -23.72
CA ARG A 73 -52.77 -6.82 -24.76
C ARG A 73 -53.81 -5.72 -25.00
N GLU A 74 -53.55 -4.51 -24.53
CA GLU A 74 -54.38 -3.35 -24.84
C GLU A 74 -54.00 -2.73 -26.18
N GLY A 75 -55.01 -2.40 -26.98
CA GLY A 75 -54.84 -1.90 -28.35
C GLY A 75 -54.87 -0.38 -28.50
N SER A 76 -54.36 0.08 -29.64
CA SER A 76 -54.42 1.48 -30.08
C SER A 76 -55.85 2.04 -30.13
N ASN A 77 -56.84 1.18 -30.41
CA ASN A 77 -58.28 1.51 -30.43
C ASN A 77 -58.83 2.00 -29.07
N LYS A 78 -58.08 1.84 -27.97
CA LYS A 78 -58.41 2.38 -26.64
C LYS A 78 -57.67 3.69 -26.32
N GLY A 79 -57.06 4.33 -27.31
CA GLY A 79 -56.32 5.59 -27.14
C GLY A 79 -54.93 5.43 -26.50
N LYS A 80 -54.39 4.21 -26.42
CA LYS A 80 -53.04 3.97 -25.90
C LYS A 80 -51.99 4.18 -27.00
N PHE A 81 -50.96 4.96 -26.68
CA PHE A 81 -49.77 5.06 -27.53
C PHE A 81 -48.99 3.74 -27.51
N LEU A 82 -48.73 3.21 -28.70
CA LEU A 82 -47.98 1.99 -28.93
C LEU A 82 -46.68 2.28 -29.70
N PHE A 83 -45.55 1.80 -29.18
CA PHE A 83 -44.23 1.96 -29.77
C PHE A 83 -43.74 0.62 -30.37
N PRO A 84 -43.09 0.60 -31.55
CA PRO A 84 -42.55 -0.62 -32.13
C PRO A 84 -41.52 -1.30 -31.23
N ALA A 85 -41.67 -2.62 -31.00
CA ALA A 85 -40.73 -3.41 -30.20
C ALA A 85 -39.39 -3.67 -30.92
N CYS A 86 -39.39 -3.63 -32.26
CA CYS A 86 -38.24 -3.84 -33.13
C CYS A 86 -38.26 -2.87 -34.32
N ILE A 87 -37.14 -2.75 -35.04
CA ILE A 87 -36.96 -1.82 -36.14
C ILE A 87 -37.93 -2.08 -37.29
N ASP A 88 -38.29 -3.34 -37.53
CA ASP A 88 -39.26 -3.76 -38.56
C ASP A 88 -40.72 -3.65 -38.10
N ALA A 89 -40.97 -3.22 -36.85
CA ALA A 89 -42.30 -3.04 -36.28
C ALA A 89 -43.20 -4.30 -36.36
N HIS A 90 -42.66 -5.49 -36.05
CA HIS A 90 -43.44 -6.73 -35.99
C HIS A 90 -44.41 -6.78 -34.80
N LEU A 91 -44.03 -6.15 -33.69
CA LEU A 91 -44.81 -6.09 -32.45
C LEU A 91 -44.72 -4.69 -31.86
N PHE A 92 -45.62 -4.41 -30.92
CA PHE A 92 -45.73 -3.12 -30.28
C PHE A 92 -45.83 -3.24 -28.76
N VAL A 93 -45.38 -2.21 -28.05
CA VAL A 93 -45.43 -2.10 -26.60
C VAL A 93 -45.98 -0.74 -26.21
N CYS A 94 -46.84 -0.66 -25.19
CA CYS A 94 -47.30 0.63 -24.69
C CYS A 94 -46.24 1.27 -23.77
N LEU A 95 -46.26 2.60 -23.64
CA LEU A 95 -45.24 3.32 -22.86
C LEU A 95 -45.18 2.91 -21.40
N VAL A 96 -46.31 2.59 -20.79
CA VAL A 96 -46.38 2.14 -19.39
C VAL A 96 -45.57 0.85 -19.23
N CYS A 97 -45.86 -0.17 -20.04
CA CYS A 97 -45.15 -1.44 -19.96
C CYS A 97 -43.69 -1.32 -20.43
N LEU A 98 -43.38 -0.41 -21.36
CA LEU A 98 -42.00 -0.14 -21.78
C LEU A 98 -41.19 0.52 -20.64
N LYS A 99 -41.79 1.46 -19.91
CA LYS A 99 -41.17 2.09 -18.73
C LYS A 99 -40.93 1.06 -17.62
N GLU A 100 -41.95 0.27 -17.29
CA GLU A 100 -41.83 -0.81 -16.31
C GLU A 100 -40.71 -1.81 -16.69
N GLU A 101 -40.55 -2.10 -17.98
CA GLU A 101 -39.50 -3.00 -18.46
C GLU A 101 -38.10 -2.41 -18.31
N VAL A 102 -37.93 -1.11 -18.62
CA VAL A 102 -36.66 -0.40 -18.48
C VAL A 102 -36.26 -0.27 -17.00
N GLU A 103 -37.22 -0.08 -16.10
CA GLU A 103 -37.00 0.03 -14.66
C GLU A 103 -36.83 -1.34 -13.97
N GLY A 104 -37.55 -2.37 -14.43
CA GLY A 104 -37.55 -3.71 -13.83
C GLY A 104 -36.52 -4.69 -14.41
N GLY A 105 -36.03 -4.46 -15.63
CA GLY A 105 -34.95 -5.25 -16.24
C GLY A 105 -35.32 -6.71 -16.52
N THR A 106 -36.58 -7.01 -16.84
CA THR A 106 -37.07 -8.39 -17.01
C THR A 106 -36.88 -8.99 -18.41
N GLU A 107 -36.28 -8.24 -19.33
CA GLU A 107 -36.05 -8.58 -20.75
C GLU A 107 -37.29 -9.12 -21.50
N ARG A 108 -38.50 -8.64 -21.18
CA ARG A 108 -39.76 -9.14 -21.76
C ARG A 108 -40.13 -8.49 -23.09
N VAL A 109 -39.57 -7.33 -23.41
CA VAL A 109 -39.77 -6.65 -24.70
C VAL A 109 -38.76 -7.19 -25.70
N VAL A 110 -39.11 -8.34 -26.30
CA VAL A 110 -38.27 -9.03 -27.29
C VAL A 110 -39.12 -9.40 -28.51
N CYS A 111 -38.63 -9.07 -29.70
CA CYS A 111 -39.29 -9.50 -30.93
C CYS A 111 -39.07 -11.00 -31.18
N PRO A 112 -40.13 -11.80 -31.42
CA PRO A 112 -39.99 -13.21 -31.76
C PRO A 112 -39.26 -13.46 -33.08
N TYR A 113 -39.29 -12.47 -33.99
CA TYR A 113 -38.71 -12.54 -35.33
C TYR A 113 -37.23 -12.11 -35.35
N ASP A 114 -36.83 -11.21 -34.45
CA ASP A 114 -35.43 -10.88 -34.20
C ASP A 114 -35.21 -10.64 -32.70
N ARG A 115 -34.67 -11.66 -32.02
CA ARG A 115 -34.43 -11.60 -30.57
C ARG A 115 -33.23 -10.74 -30.18
N ARG A 116 -32.41 -10.31 -31.15
CA ARG A 116 -31.27 -9.43 -30.90
C ARG A 116 -31.64 -7.95 -31.04
N ASP A 117 -32.78 -7.68 -31.66
CA ASP A 117 -33.28 -6.33 -31.82
C ASP A 117 -33.85 -5.80 -30.49
N THR A 118 -33.13 -4.84 -29.91
CA THR A 118 -33.46 -4.16 -28.65
C THR A 118 -33.98 -2.75 -28.89
N PHE A 119 -34.39 -2.44 -30.12
CA PHE A 119 -34.76 -1.10 -30.58
C PHE A 119 -35.68 -0.34 -29.61
N ALA A 120 -36.76 -0.95 -29.11
CA ALA A 120 -37.67 -0.26 -28.18
C ALA A 120 -36.98 0.20 -26.89
N LEU A 121 -36.19 -0.69 -26.28
CA LEU A 121 -35.49 -0.41 -25.03
C LEU A 121 -34.37 0.61 -25.26
N ASP A 122 -33.63 0.47 -26.36
CA ASP A 122 -32.54 1.38 -26.73
C ASP A 122 -33.04 2.76 -27.10
N ALA A 123 -34.11 2.86 -27.89
CA ALA A 123 -34.75 4.13 -28.25
C ALA A 123 -35.30 4.85 -27.01
N TYR A 124 -35.98 4.12 -26.12
CA TYR A 124 -36.47 4.68 -24.87
C TYR A 124 -35.32 5.19 -23.99
N ARG A 125 -34.27 4.39 -23.80
CA ARG A 125 -33.08 4.77 -23.03
C ARG A 125 -32.37 5.97 -23.64
N ARG A 126 -32.22 6.01 -24.97
CA ARG A 126 -31.58 7.12 -25.69
C ARG A 126 -32.35 8.42 -25.49
N ILE A 127 -33.65 8.43 -25.77
CA ILE A 127 -34.50 9.62 -25.62
C ILE A 127 -34.55 10.06 -24.16
N TYR A 128 -34.68 9.11 -23.23
CA TYR A 128 -34.62 9.39 -21.80
C TYR A 128 -33.30 10.08 -21.42
N PHE A 129 -32.17 9.56 -21.92
CA PHE A 129 -30.85 10.12 -21.67
C PHE A 129 -30.67 11.52 -22.28
N GLU A 130 -31.07 11.71 -23.54
CA GLU A 130 -31.04 12.99 -24.26
C GLU A 130 -31.84 14.07 -23.51
N GLN A 131 -33.05 13.74 -23.07
CA GLN A 131 -33.86 14.67 -22.27
C GLN A 131 -33.28 14.95 -20.90
N ARG A 132 -32.64 13.95 -20.27
CA ARG A 132 -31.94 14.19 -19.00
C ARG A 132 -30.75 15.12 -19.20
N GLU A 133 -30.01 15.02 -20.30
CA GLU A 133 -28.98 16.00 -20.67
C GLU A 133 -29.60 17.39 -20.92
N GLU A 134 -30.74 17.48 -21.59
CA GLU A 134 -31.42 18.76 -21.83
C GLU A 134 -31.95 19.41 -20.54
N PHE A 135 -32.53 18.62 -19.63
CA PHE A 135 -32.89 19.06 -18.28
C PHE A 135 -31.67 19.55 -17.50
N ARG A 136 -30.55 18.83 -17.58
CA ARG A 136 -29.27 19.29 -17.00
C ARG A 136 -28.80 20.62 -17.61
N ASN A 137 -28.94 20.80 -18.93
CA ASN A 137 -28.59 22.04 -19.61
C ASN A 137 -29.48 23.21 -19.17
N ARG A 138 -30.79 22.98 -19.00
CA ARG A 138 -31.73 23.97 -18.47
C ARG A 138 -31.42 24.33 -17.02
N LEU A 139 -31.07 23.36 -16.19
CA LEU A 139 -30.62 23.57 -14.81
C LEU A 139 -29.29 24.34 -14.75
N ALA A 140 -28.36 24.09 -15.68
CA ALA A 140 -27.10 24.82 -15.77
C ALA A 140 -27.30 26.32 -16.09
N ALA A 141 -28.45 26.71 -16.65
CA ALA A 141 -28.83 28.11 -16.85
C ALA A 141 -29.43 28.78 -15.60
N GLN A 142 -29.81 28.00 -14.58
CA GLN A 142 -30.29 28.53 -13.30
C GLN A 142 -29.09 28.85 -12.39
N SER A 143 -29.13 29.98 -11.68
CA SER A 143 -28.11 30.28 -10.67
C SER A 143 -28.29 29.35 -9.46
N PRO A 144 -27.31 28.49 -9.15
CA PRO A 144 -27.41 27.58 -8.02
C PRO A 144 -27.38 28.34 -6.70
N HIS A 145 -28.13 27.86 -5.71
CA HIS A 145 -28.00 28.34 -4.34
C HIS A 145 -26.65 27.92 -3.76
N THR A 146 -25.95 28.85 -3.12
CA THR A 146 -24.63 28.60 -2.51
C THR A 146 -24.74 28.85 -1.01
N PRO A 147 -24.89 27.81 -0.18
CA PRO A 147 -25.02 27.97 1.27
C PRO A 147 -23.65 28.21 1.94
N ASP A 148 -23.64 28.98 3.02
CA ASP A 148 -22.45 29.16 3.87
C ASP A 148 -22.18 27.91 4.72
N ASP A 149 -23.23 27.31 5.28
CA ASP A 149 -23.19 26.07 6.07
C ASP A 149 -24.11 25.01 5.45
N PHE A 150 -23.62 23.79 5.33
CA PHE A 150 -24.34 22.67 4.74
C PHE A 150 -24.20 21.41 5.59
N LEU A 151 -25.29 20.90 6.15
CA LEU A 151 -25.31 19.62 6.85
C LEU A 151 -25.66 18.51 5.86
N LEU A 152 -24.71 17.61 5.59
CA LEU A 152 -24.98 16.45 4.75
C LEU A 152 -25.75 15.42 5.58
N THR A 153 -26.96 15.05 5.15
CA THR A 153 -27.81 14.05 5.82
C THR A 153 -28.38 13.05 4.82
N THR A 154 -28.93 11.95 5.33
CA THR A 154 -29.63 10.95 4.52
C THR A 154 -31.10 11.30 4.23
N THR A 155 -31.66 12.32 4.91
CA THR A 155 -33.11 12.61 4.92
C THR A 155 -33.47 14.00 4.41
N THR A 156 -32.54 14.95 4.44
CA THR A 156 -32.76 16.36 4.07
C THR A 156 -31.82 16.69 2.92
N ILE A 157 -32.32 16.53 1.70
CA ILE A 157 -31.58 16.87 0.50
C ILE A 157 -32.21 18.14 -0.09
N PRO A 158 -31.43 19.11 -0.61
CA PRO A 158 -31.99 20.36 -1.10
C PRO A 158 -32.99 20.16 -2.24
N ASP A 159 -34.17 20.79 -2.14
CA ASP A 159 -35.15 20.85 -3.23
C ASP A 159 -34.71 21.77 -4.38
N LYS A 160 -33.62 22.51 -4.19
CA LYS A 160 -33.07 23.49 -5.14
C LYS A 160 -31.67 23.07 -5.57
N LEU A 161 -31.33 23.42 -6.80
CA LEU A 161 -29.97 23.29 -7.32
C LEU A 161 -28.98 23.97 -6.37
N THR A 162 -28.07 23.19 -5.79
CA THR A 162 -27.17 23.66 -4.72
C THR A 162 -25.72 23.44 -5.11
N LEU A 163 -24.92 24.51 -5.11
CA LEU A 163 -23.48 24.45 -5.38
C LEU A 163 -22.73 24.61 -4.06
N LEU A 164 -21.98 23.59 -3.67
CA LEU A 164 -21.07 23.65 -2.53
C LEU A 164 -19.72 24.15 -3.03
N THR A 165 -19.33 25.33 -2.56
CA THR A 165 -18.11 26.01 -3.01
C THR A 165 -17.05 25.97 -1.92
N GLU A 166 -15.94 26.63 -2.21
CA GLU A 166 -14.82 26.74 -1.30
C GLU A 166 -15.19 27.54 -0.01
N GLN A 167 -16.22 28.39 -0.08
CA GLN A 167 -16.75 29.14 1.05
C GLN A 167 -17.67 28.28 1.93
N THR A 168 -18.33 27.29 1.34
CA THR A 168 -19.30 26.43 2.02
C THR A 168 -18.62 25.50 3.05
N THR A 169 -19.15 25.48 4.26
CA THR A 169 -18.77 24.56 5.34
C THR A 169 -19.70 23.35 5.36
N VAL A 170 -19.18 22.19 4.97
CA VAL A 170 -19.90 20.92 4.93
C VAL A 170 -19.67 20.16 6.24
N SER A 171 -20.75 19.94 6.98
CA SER A 171 -20.73 19.17 8.23
C SER A 171 -21.12 17.71 7.97
N LEU A 172 -20.27 16.78 8.44
CA LEU A 172 -20.44 15.33 8.29
C LEU A 172 -20.65 14.71 9.67
N LYS A 173 -21.90 14.37 10.02
CA LYS A 173 -22.26 13.83 11.34
C LYS A 173 -23.32 12.74 11.19
N ASN A 174 -23.17 11.62 11.90
CA ASN A 174 -24.10 10.48 11.88
C ASN A 174 -24.34 9.95 10.44
N ILE A 175 -23.29 9.89 9.64
CA ILE A 175 -23.37 9.57 8.21
C ILE A 175 -22.18 8.73 7.76
N ALA A 176 -22.41 7.91 6.75
CA ALA A 176 -21.37 7.25 5.98
C ALA A 176 -21.32 7.88 4.58
N VAL A 177 -20.13 8.14 4.05
CA VAL A 177 -19.96 8.64 2.67
C VAL A 177 -18.94 7.81 1.92
N SER A 178 -19.07 7.75 0.60
CA SER A 178 -18.06 7.11 -0.23
C SER A 178 -16.74 7.88 -0.14
N GLU A 179 -15.63 7.16 -0.25
CA GLU A 179 -14.30 7.79 -0.26
C GLU A 179 -14.16 8.85 -1.36
N ALA A 180 -14.75 8.60 -2.54
CA ALA A 180 -14.71 9.51 -3.68
C ALA A 180 -15.41 10.83 -3.35
N LEU A 181 -16.64 10.77 -2.80
CA LEU A 181 -17.38 11.97 -2.41
C LEU A 181 -16.60 12.76 -1.35
N PHE A 182 -16.03 12.06 -0.38
CA PHE A 182 -15.28 12.69 0.69
C PHE A 182 -14.05 13.45 0.18
N PHE A 183 -13.28 12.89 -0.76
CA PHE A 183 -12.14 13.60 -1.35
C PHE A 183 -12.56 14.81 -2.19
N VAL A 184 -13.68 14.74 -2.89
CA VAL A 184 -14.25 15.92 -3.58
C VAL A 184 -14.65 17.00 -2.58
N LEU A 185 -15.29 16.63 -1.46
CA LEU A 185 -15.62 17.59 -0.40
C LEU A 185 -14.36 18.21 0.19
N LEU A 186 -13.33 17.41 0.48
CA LEU A 186 -12.05 17.90 0.99
C LEU A 186 -11.35 18.87 0.02
N SER A 187 -11.50 18.69 -1.29
CA SER A 187 -10.83 19.51 -2.30
C SER A 187 -11.63 20.77 -2.68
N LYS A 188 -12.97 20.71 -2.58
CA LYS A 188 -13.87 21.78 -3.07
C LYS A 188 -14.51 22.61 -1.97
N THR A 189 -14.57 22.13 -0.73
CA THR A 189 -15.35 22.76 0.36
C THR A 189 -14.54 22.87 1.65
N LYS A 190 -15.07 23.53 2.69
CA LYS A 190 -14.54 23.41 4.06
C LYS A 190 -15.24 22.24 4.73
N VAL A 191 -14.50 21.31 5.32
CA VAL A 191 -15.10 20.08 5.90
C VAL A 191 -15.02 20.11 7.42
N ARG A 192 -16.15 19.87 8.07
CA ARG A 192 -16.26 19.67 9.53
C ARG A 192 -16.73 18.25 9.81
N VAL A 193 -15.82 17.41 10.32
CA VAL A 193 -16.15 16.05 10.75
C VAL A 193 -16.70 16.08 12.18
N GLY A 194 -17.91 15.56 12.36
CA GLY A 194 -18.59 15.40 13.65
C GLY A 194 -18.54 13.95 14.16
N GLU A 195 -19.43 13.65 15.11
CA GLU A 195 -19.59 12.31 15.68
C GLU A 195 -20.14 11.31 14.65
N ASN A 196 -19.79 10.03 14.81
CA ASN A 196 -20.33 8.92 14.01
C ASN A 196 -20.24 9.17 12.50
N PHE A 197 -19.02 9.48 12.03
CA PHE A 197 -18.72 9.59 10.62
C PHE A 197 -17.93 8.37 10.14
N SER A 198 -18.30 7.79 9.00
CA SER A 198 -17.55 6.70 8.38
C SER A 198 -17.39 6.83 6.86
N LEU A 199 -16.36 6.15 6.33
CA LEU A 199 -16.09 6.00 4.91
C LEU A 199 -16.34 4.57 4.46
N PHE A 200 -16.82 4.45 3.23
CA PHE A 200 -16.90 3.17 2.51
C PHE A 200 -16.33 3.29 1.10
N GLY A 201 -15.84 2.18 0.56
CA GLY A 201 -15.30 2.14 -0.80
C GLY A 201 -16.38 2.38 -1.86
N ARG A 202 -15.95 2.80 -3.06
CA ARG A 202 -16.87 2.98 -4.18
C ARG A 202 -17.33 1.61 -4.72
N ASN A 203 -18.63 1.39 -4.82
CA ASN A 203 -19.21 0.30 -5.60
C ASN A 203 -20.00 0.89 -6.78
N ASN A 204 -19.87 0.30 -7.97
CA ASN A 204 -20.48 0.86 -9.17
C ASN A 204 -22.01 0.79 -9.09
N GLY A 205 -22.68 1.95 -9.17
CA GLY A 205 -24.14 2.06 -9.12
C GLY A 205 -24.74 2.16 -7.72
N GLU A 206 -23.92 2.17 -6.66
CA GLU A 206 -24.40 2.40 -5.30
C GLU A 206 -24.38 3.88 -4.93
N ASP A 207 -25.27 4.22 -4.00
CA ASP A 207 -25.39 5.53 -3.41
C ASP A 207 -24.11 5.95 -2.67
N CYS A 208 -23.61 7.17 -2.93
CA CYS A 208 -22.39 7.71 -2.33
C CYS A 208 -22.58 8.24 -0.90
N ILE A 209 -23.80 8.20 -0.37
CA ILE A 209 -24.16 8.63 0.98
C ILE A 209 -25.05 7.53 1.60
N ALA A 210 -24.84 7.26 2.87
CA ALA A 210 -25.61 6.29 3.62
C ALA A 210 -25.68 6.62 5.11
N GLU A 211 -26.51 5.89 5.84
CA GLU A 211 -26.50 5.94 7.29
C GLU A 211 -25.16 5.44 7.82
N TYR A 212 -24.74 5.99 8.96
CA TYR A 212 -23.50 5.58 9.62
C TYR A 212 -23.53 4.08 9.91
N ASP A 213 -22.55 3.38 9.37
CA ASP A 213 -22.35 1.96 9.59
C ASP A 213 -20.85 1.64 9.48
N MET A 214 -20.33 0.92 10.48
CA MET A 214 -18.95 0.44 10.54
C MET A 214 -18.81 -1.02 10.08
N THR A 215 -19.93 -1.70 9.84
CA THR A 215 -19.99 -3.11 9.43
C THR A 215 -19.99 -3.28 7.92
N ARG A 216 -20.01 -2.18 7.16
CA ARG A 216 -19.93 -2.20 5.70
C ARG A 216 -18.64 -2.88 5.25
N ASN A 217 -18.81 -3.94 4.46
CA ASN A 217 -17.73 -4.75 3.94
C ASN A 217 -17.06 -4.14 2.70
N THR A 218 -17.58 -3.04 2.13
CA THR A 218 -16.99 -2.38 0.96
C THR A 218 -15.72 -1.64 1.38
N PRO A 219 -14.52 -2.18 1.10
CA PRO A 219 -13.30 -1.65 1.67
C PRO A 219 -12.94 -0.33 1.00
N VAL A 220 -12.49 0.64 1.80
CA VAL A 220 -11.97 1.91 1.33
C VAL A 220 -10.61 1.66 0.65
N LEU A 221 -10.49 2.10 -0.61
CA LEU A 221 -9.27 2.09 -1.42
C LEU A 221 -8.69 3.50 -1.48
N LEU A 222 -7.84 3.80 -0.50
CA LEU A 222 -7.17 5.09 -0.45
C LEU A 222 -5.92 5.08 -1.34
N GLU A 223 -6.07 5.53 -2.58
CA GLU A 223 -4.93 5.89 -3.45
C GLU A 223 -4.57 7.37 -3.24
N GLY A 224 -3.30 7.63 -2.91
CA GLY A 224 -2.83 9.00 -2.68
C GLY A 224 -2.53 9.76 -3.98
N TYR A 225 -2.86 11.05 -3.98
CA TYR A 225 -2.44 12.03 -4.99
C TYR A 225 -1.22 12.82 -4.48
N GLU A 226 -0.17 12.97 -5.30
CA GLU A 226 0.93 13.92 -5.05
C GLU A 226 1.03 14.88 -6.26
N PRO A 227 1.01 16.22 -6.05
CA PRO A 227 0.91 16.93 -4.78
C PRO A 227 -0.52 16.95 -4.21
N ILE A 228 -0.63 16.99 -2.89
CA ILE A 228 -1.91 17.16 -2.19
C ILE A 228 -2.30 18.64 -2.28
N PRO A 229 -3.52 19.00 -2.73
CA PRO A 229 -3.97 20.40 -2.75
C PRO A 229 -3.98 21.02 -1.34
N ASP A 230 -3.60 22.30 -1.22
CA ASP A 230 -3.50 22.99 0.08
C ASP A 230 -4.82 22.96 0.87
N ARG A 231 -5.96 23.05 0.18
CA ARG A 231 -7.30 22.94 0.79
C ARG A 231 -7.56 21.56 1.40
N VAL A 232 -7.14 20.50 0.70
CA VAL A 232 -7.23 19.13 1.23
C VAL A 232 -6.39 19.03 2.50
N LEU A 233 -5.20 19.61 2.50
CA LEU A 233 -4.31 19.65 3.67
C LEU A 233 -4.92 20.43 4.84
N GLU A 234 -5.49 21.61 4.59
CA GLU A 234 -6.17 22.44 5.59
C GLU A 234 -7.31 21.66 6.25
N ASN A 235 -8.19 21.06 5.44
CA ASN A 235 -9.30 20.25 5.93
C ASN A 235 -8.80 19.03 6.73
N ILE A 236 -7.82 18.28 6.23
CA ILE A 236 -7.28 17.12 6.97
C ILE A 236 -6.67 17.55 8.31
N SER A 237 -6.04 18.72 8.35
CA SER A 237 -5.39 19.23 9.56
C SER A 237 -6.39 19.60 10.66
N SER A 238 -7.60 20.04 10.30
CA SER A 238 -8.66 20.40 11.25
C SER A 238 -9.43 19.19 11.80
N ILE A 239 -9.39 18.05 11.11
CA ILE A 239 -10.05 16.81 11.53
C ILE A 239 -9.37 16.23 12.77
N GLN A 240 -10.15 15.74 13.73
CA GLN A 240 -9.62 15.10 14.93
C GLN A 240 -9.01 13.73 14.63
N PRO A 241 -7.95 13.30 15.36
CA PRO A 241 -7.45 11.93 15.25
C PRO A 241 -8.54 10.90 15.58
N ASN A 242 -8.50 9.73 14.92
CA ASN A 242 -9.44 8.63 15.14
C ASN A 242 -10.95 8.99 15.02
N SER A 243 -11.30 10.02 14.24
CA SER A 243 -12.68 10.49 14.10
C SER A 243 -13.42 9.93 12.88
N ILE A 244 -12.69 9.35 11.92
CA ILE A 244 -13.26 8.82 10.68
C ILE A 244 -13.26 7.30 10.71
N GLY A 245 -14.42 6.67 10.86
CA GLY A 245 -14.53 5.22 10.80
C GLY A 245 -14.32 4.66 9.39
N CYS A 246 -13.60 3.55 9.23
CA CYS A 246 -13.53 2.86 7.94
C CYS A 246 -13.12 1.39 8.07
N THR A 247 -13.50 0.57 7.09
CA THR A 247 -12.92 -0.75 6.83
C THR A 247 -11.94 -0.61 5.67
N LEU A 248 -10.67 -0.97 5.89
CA LEU A 248 -9.63 -0.83 4.87
C LEU A 248 -9.50 -2.10 4.02
N GLY A 249 -9.22 -1.93 2.73
CA GLY A 249 -8.92 -3.04 1.83
C GLY A 249 -7.55 -3.67 2.05
N ASN A 250 -7.23 -4.68 1.23
CA ASN A 250 -6.02 -5.49 1.36
C ASN A 250 -4.70 -4.73 1.20
N SER A 251 -4.67 -3.50 0.68
CA SER A 251 -3.43 -2.74 0.48
C SER A 251 -3.67 -1.23 0.48
N LEU A 252 -2.88 -0.50 1.27
CA LEU A 252 -2.78 0.95 1.26
C LEU A 252 -1.44 1.39 0.67
N TYR A 253 -1.47 2.12 -0.45
CA TYR A 253 -0.27 2.54 -1.16
C TYR A 253 -0.17 4.07 -1.29
N ARG A 254 0.96 4.64 -0.84
CA ARG A 254 1.35 6.06 -1.04
C ARG A 254 0.35 7.06 -0.44
N PHE A 255 -0.08 6.78 0.77
CA PHE A 255 -1.12 7.57 1.39
C PHE A 255 -0.56 8.74 2.24
N PRO A 256 -1.18 9.95 2.22
CA PRO A 256 -0.78 11.05 3.09
C PRO A 256 -0.82 10.63 4.55
N VAL A 257 0.34 10.72 5.22
CA VAL A 257 0.51 10.24 6.59
C VAL A 257 -0.45 10.97 7.55
N LEU A 258 -0.77 12.24 7.26
CA LEU A 258 -1.75 13.03 8.02
C LEU A 258 -3.13 12.40 8.08
N PHE A 259 -3.66 11.95 6.96
CA PHE A 259 -5.01 11.41 6.96
C PHE A 259 -5.07 10.04 7.62
N PHE A 260 -3.99 9.24 7.54
CA PHE A 260 -3.91 7.96 8.24
C PHE A 260 -4.16 8.12 9.74
N SER A 261 -3.67 9.22 10.35
CA SER A 261 -3.91 9.52 11.77
C SER A 261 -5.36 9.89 12.13
N LYS A 262 -6.22 10.16 11.13
CA LYS A 262 -7.62 10.53 11.31
C LYS A 262 -8.55 9.32 11.26
N LEU A 263 -8.06 8.19 10.76
CA LEU A 263 -8.83 6.98 10.57
C LEU A 263 -8.98 6.20 11.87
N ARG A 264 -10.18 5.67 12.08
CA ARG A 264 -10.52 4.65 13.08
C ARG A 264 -10.86 3.37 12.32
N ILE A 265 -9.85 2.51 12.20
CA ILE A 265 -9.91 1.28 11.41
C ILE A 265 -10.71 0.22 12.17
N GLY A 266 -11.71 -0.38 11.51
CA GLY A 266 -12.52 -1.45 12.10
C GLY A 266 -11.72 -2.74 12.37
N GLU A 267 -12.07 -3.47 13.43
CA GLU A 267 -11.37 -4.67 13.92
C GLU A 267 -11.28 -5.84 12.91
N ASN A 268 -12.19 -5.85 11.92
CA ASN A 268 -12.25 -6.84 10.85
C ASN A 268 -11.35 -6.50 9.65
N SER A 269 -10.62 -5.37 9.68
CA SER A 269 -9.70 -5.00 8.60
C SER A 269 -8.46 -5.88 8.65
N ASP A 270 -8.33 -6.81 7.70
CA ASP A 270 -7.12 -7.59 7.44
C ASP A 270 -6.32 -6.95 6.31
N ILE A 271 -5.29 -6.19 6.68
CA ILE A 271 -4.54 -5.34 5.76
C ILE A 271 -3.23 -6.01 5.38
N GLY A 272 -3.08 -6.37 4.11
CA GLY A 272 -1.87 -7.01 3.58
C GLY A 272 -0.63 -6.12 3.63
N LEU A 273 -0.76 -4.83 3.36
CA LEU A 273 0.34 -3.85 3.37
C LEU A 273 -0.15 -2.43 3.70
N VAL A 274 0.52 -1.79 4.65
CA VAL A 274 0.47 -0.34 4.88
C VAL A 274 1.79 0.28 4.44
N PHE A 275 1.77 1.12 3.39
CA PHE A 275 2.94 1.83 2.89
C PHE A 275 2.80 3.36 3.02
N LEU A 276 3.57 3.93 3.95
CA LEU A 276 3.57 5.37 4.24
C LEU A 276 4.94 5.96 3.94
N LYS A 277 4.96 7.03 3.14
CA LYS A 277 6.18 7.71 2.72
C LYS A 277 5.97 9.20 2.84
N GLU A 278 6.88 9.88 3.54
CA GLU A 278 6.80 11.32 3.69
C GLU A 278 8.16 11.99 3.51
N LYS A 279 8.26 12.95 2.58
CA LYS A 279 9.50 13.70 2.30
C LYS A 279 9.62 14.99 3.08
N LYS A 280 8.53 15.54 3.62
CA LYS A 280 8.55 16.81 4.37
C LYS A 280 8.11 16.63 5.82
N GLU A 281 8.82 17.28 6.72
CA GLU A 281 8.54 17.23 8.16
C GLU A 281 7.17 17.85 8.52
N GLU A 282 6.72 18.86 7.77
CA GLU A 282 5.47 19.58 8.04
C GLU A 282 4.24 18.64 8.09
N TYR A 283 4.22 17.59 7.27
CA TYR A 283 3.13 16.63 7.20
C TYR A 283 3.17 15.56 8.31
N ILE A 284 4.24 15.43 9.07
CA ILE A 284 4.27 14.52 10.24
C ILE A 284 4.18 15.26 11.57
N ARG A 285 4.51 16.55 11.61
CA ARG A 285 4.50 17.35 12.86
C ARG A 285 3.18 17.24 13.64
N PRO A 286 1.99 17.35 13.02
CA PRO A 286 0.72 17.18 13.75
C PRO A 286 0.58 15.79 14.40
N ILE A 287 1.14 14.75 13.77
CA ILE A 287 1.09 13.38 14.25
C ILE A 287 2.10 13.16 15.39
N LEU A 288 3.24 13.83 15.35
CA LEU A 288 4.22 13.72 16.44
C LEU A 288 3.67 14.28 17.77
N ALA A 289 2.70 15.19 17.71
CA ALA A 289 2.03 15.77 18.87
C ALA A 289 0.98 14.85 19.51
N VAL A 290 0.48 13.82 18.81
CA VAL A 290 -0.47 12.87 19.40
C VAL A 290 0.22 11.92 20.39
N GLY A 291 -0.56 11.27 21.25
CA GLY A 291 -0.05 10.29 22.21
C GLY A 291 0.67 9.11 21.54
N ASP A 292 1.58 8.45 22.28
CA ASP A 292 2.15 7.20 21.79
C ASP A 292 1.10 6.09 21.78
N ARG A 293 1.20 5.16 20.83
CA ARG A 293 0.22 4.07 20.65
C ARG A 293 -1.24 4.54 20.56
N SER A 294 -1.48 5.76 20.05
CA SER A 294 -2.83 6.33 19.92
C SER A 294 -3.45 6.10 18.56
N ILE A 295 -2.67 5.69 17.55
CA ILE A 295 -3.15 5.45 16.18
C ILE A 295 -3.28 3.95 15.99
N ASP A 296 -4.51 3.47 15.91
CA ASP A 296 -4.79 2.07 15.59
C ASP A 296 -4.49 1.81 14.11
N ILE A 297 -3.77 0.73 13.82
CA ILE A 297 -3.46 0.32 12.45
C ILE A 297 -4.26 -0.90 11.99
N GLY A 298 -5.14 -1.46 12.83
CA GLY A 298 -5.87 -2.69 12.56
C GLY A 298 -4.96 -3.93 12.55
N LYS A 299 -5.40 -5.01 11.88
CA LYS A 299 -4.57 -6.21 11.67
C LYS A 299 -3.73 -6.01 10.41
N VAL A 300 -2.41 -5.88 10.56
CA VAL A 300 -1.50 -5.53 9.46
C VAL A 300 -0.48 -6.63 9.25
N ARG A 301 -0.42 -7.18 8.04
CA ARG A 301 0.60 -8.18 7.70
C ARG A 301 1.97 -7.54 7.43
N LYS A 302 2.02 -6.39 6.75
CA LYS A 302 3.27 -5.69 6.43
C LYS A 302 3.14 -4.18 6.66
N LEU A 303 4.10 -3.59 7.36
CA LEU A 303 4.19 -2.15 7.56
C LEU A 303 5.50 -1.63 6.97
N ARG A 304 5.41 -0.66 6.04
CA ARG A 304 6.57 0.01 5.45
C ARG A 304 6.50 1.52 5.64
N LEU A 305 7.46 2.09 6.37
CA LEU A 305 7.58 3.52 6.64
C LEU A 305 8.84 4.08 5.98
N VAL A 306 8.70 5.15 5.20
CA VAL A 306 9.81 5.75 4.44
C VAL A 306 9.97 7.24 4.72
N ASN A 307 11.23 7.65 4.91
CA ASN A 307 11.66 9.01 5.23
C ASN A 307 11.01 9.51 6.54
N TYR A 308 10.41 10.70 6.56
CA TYR A 308 9.83 11.28 7.77
C TYR A 308 8.71 10.44 8.38
N ALA A 309 8.01 9.62 7.57
CA ALA A 309 6.98 8.70 8.03
C ALA A 309 7.49 7.72 9.10
N VAL A 310 8.79 7.44 9.12
CA VAL A 310 9.41 6.58 10.13
C VAL A 310 9.18 7.10 11.56
N ASN A 311 9.06 8.42 11.75
CA ASN A 311 8.84 9.01 13.08
C ASN A 311 7.45 8.77 13.67
N ILE A 312 6.50 8.28 12.88
CA ILE A 312 5.17 7.94 13.40
C ILE A 312 5.16 6.57 14.08
N LEU A 313 6.21 5.75 13.91
CA LEU A 313 6.25 4.39 14.46
C LEU A 313 5.87 4.30 15.95
N PRO A 314 6.33 5.19 16.86
CA PRO A 314 5.94 5.15 18.27
C PRO A 314 4.46 5.52 18.51
N LYS A 315 3.82 6.17 17.54
CA LYS A 315 2.41 6.59 17.60
C LYS A 315 1.46 5.47 17.21
N LEU A 316 1.96 4.44 16.52
CA LEU A 316 1.18 3.31 16.07
C LEU A 316 0.91 2.33 17.23
N ARG A 317 -0.32 1.85 17.32
CA ARG A 317 -0.76 0.82 18.26
C ARG A 317 -0.72 -0.53 17.58
N PHE A 318 0.11 -1.44 18.10
CA PHE A 318 0.14 -2.84 17.70
C PHE A 318 -0.72 -3.66 18.68
N HIS A 319 -1.79 -4.30 18.19
CA HIS A 319 -2.62 -5.17 19.04
C HIS A 319 -1.89 -6.46 19.43
N GLU A 320 -2.18 -7.01 20.61
CA GLU A 320 -1.50 -8.21 21.15
C GLU A 320 -1.68 -9.46 20.27
N GLY A 321 -2.78 -9.52 19.49
CA GLY A 321 -3.03 -10.57 18.49
C GLY A 321 -2.51 -10.24 17.09
N ASN A 322 -1.87 -9.08 16.88
CA ASN A 322 -1.40 -8.64 15.57
C ASN A 322 -0.04 -9.28 15.28
N ASN A 323 -0.04 -10.37 14.51
CA ASN A 323 1.18 -11.02 14.05
C ASN A 323 1.71 -10.30 12.81
N ILE A 324 2.39 -9.15 12.99
CA ILE A 324 3.01 -8.46 11.86
C ILE A 324 4.06 -9.38 11.25
N PHE A 325 3.88 -9.73 9.98
CA PHE A 325 4.85 -10.55 9.28
C PHE A 325 6.13 -9.76 8.98
N SER A 326 6.02 -8.48 8.60
CA SER A 326 7.18 -7.66 8.23
C SER A 326 7.06 -6.18 8.64
N LEU A 327 8.12 -5.64 9.25
CA LEU A 327 8.36 -4.20 9.41
C LEU A 327 9.51 -3.77 8.51
N ASP A 328 9.32 -2.70 7.74
CA ASP A 328 10.33 -2.15 6.84
C ASP A 328 10.44 -0.64 7.06
N LEU A 329 11.59 -0.18 7.53
CA LEU A 329 11.89 1.23 7.79
C LEU A 329 13.02 1.69 6.88
N SER A 330 12.83 2.79 6.17
CA SER A 330 13.86 3.38 5.32
C SER A 330 13.97 4.88 5.52
N ALA A 331 15.17 5.38 5.78
CA ALA A 331 15.39 6.82 5.95
C ALA A 331 16.63 7.30 5.20
N ARG A 332 16.44 8.10 4.16
CA ARG A 332 17.55 8.58 3.32
C ARG A 332 18.45 9.64 3.96
N LYS A 333 17.99 10.29 5.03
CA LYS A 333 18.72 11.38 5.71
C LYS A 333 18.53 11.27 7.21
N LYS A 334 19.46 11.83 7.99
CA LYS A 334 19.40 11.81 9.47
C LYS A 334 18.18 12.57 10.01
N GLU A 335 17.74 13.63 9.34
CA GLU A 335 16.62 14.46 9.76
C GLU A 335 15.30 13.67 9.75
N HIS A 336 15.20 12.68 8.85
CA HIS A 336 14.03 11.82 8.74
C HIS A 336 13.77 10.95 9.98
N ILE A 337 14.75 10.80 10.88
CA ILE A 337 14.61 9.98 12.10
C ILE A 337 14.95 10.74 13.37
N ALA A 338 15.40 12.00 13.26
CA ALA A 338 15.84 12.79 14.39
C ALA A 338 14.80 12.87 15.51
N PRO A 339 13.49 13.10 15.23
CA PRO A 339 12.46 13.08 16.27
C PRO A 339 12.37 11.76 17.03
N THR A 340 12.55 10.62 16.34
CA THR A 340 12.55 9.31 16.97
C THR A 340 13.74 9.12 17.92
N LEU A 341 14.92 9.56 17.50
CA LEU A 341 16.16 9.35 18.26
C LEU A 341 16.27 10.24 19.50
N THR A 342 15.58 11.39 19.53
CA THR A 342 15.51 12.26 20.72
C THR A 342 14.60 11.71 21.82
N ARG A 343 13.82 10.67 21.55
CA ARG A 343 12.89 10.08 22.54
C ARG A 343 13.63 9.37 23.67
N LYS A 344 13.09 9.46 24.88
CA LYS A 344 13.60 8.72 26.04
C LYS A 344 13.12 7.26 26.07
N GLN A 345 11.87 7.02 25.68
CA GLN A 345 11.24 5.71 25.74
C GLN A 345 11.64 4.83 24.54
N LYS A 346 11.81 3.53 24.79
CA LYS A 346 11.96 2.52 23.74
C LYS A 346 10.63 2.27 23.02
N ILE A 347 10.72 1.80 21.79
CA ILE A 347 9.64 1.42 20.89
C ILE A 347 9.56 -0.10 20.94
N CYS A 348 8.43 -0.63 21.39
CA CYS A 348 8.14 -2.06 21.30
C CYS A 348 7.37 -2.28 19.99
N PRO A 349 7.98 -2.92 18.97
CA PRO A 349 7.31 -3.10 17.68
C PRO A 349 6.30 -4.27 17.68
N GLY A 350 6.07 -4.90 18.85
CA GLY A 350 5.23 -6.09 18.98
C GLY A 350 5.90 -7.36 18.48
N ARG A 351 5.12 -8.44 18.35
CA ARG A 351 5.60 -9.72 17.80
C ARG A 351 5.70 -9.62 16.29
N MET A 352 6.90 -9.85 15.74
CA MET A 352 7.13 -9.82 14.29
C MET A 352 8.03 -10.94 13.80
N MET A 353 7.87 -11.33 12.53
CA MET A 353 8.72 -12.35 11.88
C MET A 353 9.92 -11.76 11.13
N LYS A 354 9.77 -10.58 10.52
CA LYS A 354 10.85 -9.95 9.73
C LYS A 354 10.94 -8.46 10.00
N MET A 355 12.15 -7.94 10.15
CA MET A 355 12.45 -6.52 10.26
C MET A 355 13.54 -6.14 9.26
N PHE A 356 13.30 -5.08 8.50
CA PHE A 356 14.24 -4.52 7.53
C PHE A 356 14.48 -3.05 7.88
N LEU A 357 15.74 -2.69 8.13
CA LEU A 357 16.14 -1.30 8.40
C LEU A 357 17.12 -0.86 7.32
N HIS A 358 16.75 0.21 6.62
CA HIS A 358 17.50 0.73 5.48
C HIS A 358 18.05 2.13 5.73
N GLU A 359 19.31 2.35 5.33
CA GLU A 359 20.02 3.63 5.41
C GLU A 359 20.02 4.17 6.86
N TYR A 360 19.66 5.44 7.11
CA TYR A 360 19.63 5.98 8.46
C TYR A 360 18.63 5.25 9.39
N ALA A 361 17.63 4.52 8.87
CA ALA A 361 16.67 3.82 9.74
C ALA A 361 17.35 2.73 10.59
N VAL A 362 18.54 2.25 10.23
CA VAL A 362 19.35 1.35 11.06
C VAL A 362 19.59 1.93 12.46
N PHE A 363 19.78 3.25 12.58
CA PHE A 363 20.01 3.90 13.87
C PHE A 363 18.79 3.87 14.81
N ILE A 364 17.57 3.58 14.32
CA ILE A 364 16.38 3.47 15.17
C ILE A 364 16.44 2.26 16.08
N LEU A 365 17.25 1.26 15.72
CA LEU A 365 17.46 0.08 16.52
C LEU A 365 17.86 0.41 17.98
N ILE A 366 18.59 1.51 18.23
CA ILE A 366 18.94 1.95 19.59
C ILE A 366 17.72 2.34 20.44
N LYS A 367 16.60 2.66 19.78
CA LYS A 367 15.32 2.99 20.39
C LYS A 367 14.34 1.84 20.31
N MET A 368 14.72 0.69 19.77
CA MET A 368 13.85 -0.49 19.75
C MET A 368 14.03 -1.29 21.04
N ASP A 369 12.92 -1.82 21.54
CA ASP A 369 12.91 -2.91 22.50
C ASP A 369 12.81 -4.24 21.75
N MET A 370 13.94 -4.92 21.64
CA MET A 370 14.08 -6.17 20.89
C MET A 370 13.57 -7.40 21.66
N ALA A 371 13.26 -7.27 22.96
CA ALA A 371 12.77 -8.38 23.78
C ALA A 371 11.41 -8.93 23.31
N GLY A 372 10.61 -8.11 22.62
CA GLY A 372 9.30 -8.50 22.07
C GLY A 372 9.33 -9.16 20.70
N ILE A 373 10.49 -9.24 20.04
CA ILE A 373 10.61 -9.88 18.72
C ILE A 373 10.67 -11.40 18.93
N ASN A 374 9.91 -12.14 18.12
CA ASN A 374 9.86 -13.59 18.22
C ASN A 374 11.25 -14.20 18.02
N SER A 375 11.55 -15.27 18.75
CA SER A 375 12.85 -15.94 18.64
C SER A 375 13.12 -16.58 17.27
N SER A 376 12.07 -16.77 16.47
CA SER A 376 12.11 -17.18 15.06
C SER A 376 12.27 -16.01 14.07
N GLY A 377 12.40 -14.78 14.58
CA GLY A 377 12.43 -13.54 13.80
C GLY A 377 13.73 -13.36 13.00
N SER A 378 13.66 -12.48 12.00
CA SER A 378 14.79 -12.06 11.19
C SER A 378 14.97 -10.55 11.21
N LEU A 379 16.22 -10.08 11.29
CA LEU A 379 16.59 -8.67 11.19
C LEU A 379 17.59 -8.48 10.05
N ASN A 380 17.31 -7.55 9.14
CA ASN A 380 18.24 -7.19 8.06
C ASN A 380 18.53 -5.70 8.13
N LEU A 381 19.80 -5.37 8.22
CA LEU A 381 20.33 -4.00 8.24
C LEU A 381 21.06 -3.75 6.93
N SER A 382 20.68 -2.71 6.20
CA SER A 382 21.23 -2.44 4.88
C SER A 382 21.49 -0.96 4.68
N MET A 383 22.73 -0.60 4.32
CA MET A 383 23.13 0.78 4.08
C MET A 383 23.99 0.83 2.83
N LYS A 384 23.46 1.40 1.74
CA LYS A 384 24.19 1.52 0.48
C LYS A 384 25.09 2.76 0.46
N ARG A 385 24.88 3.68 1.40
CA ARG A 385 25.62 4.93 1.51
C ARG A 385 26.22 5.06 2.90
N VAL A 386 27.35 5.75 2.98
CA VAL A 386 27.93 6.16 4.25
C VAL A 386 26.92 7.04 4.98
N CYS A 387 26.34 6.51 6.06
CA CYS A 387 25.54 7.31 6.97
C CYS A 387 26.44 7.67 8.14
N ARG A 388 26.84 8.94 8.22
CA ARG A 388 27.66 9.40 9.35
C ARG A 388 26.87 9.16 10.63
N PRO A 389 27.48 8.55 11.67
CA PRO A 389 26.84 8.39 12.95
C PRO A 389 26.25 9.73 13.37
N ILE A 390 24.95 9.73 13.64
CA ILE A 390 24.32 10.85 14.34
C ILE A 390 25.08 10.95 15.66
N THR A 391 25.41 12.17 16.10
CA THR A 391 26.26 12.49 17.27
C THR A 391 25.65 12.00 18.59
N LEU A 392 25.46 10.70 18.69
CA LEU A 392 24.85 9.96 19.76
C LEU A 392 25.98 9.19 20.41
N ARG A 393 26.46 9.71 21.54
CA ARG A 393 27.17 8.89 22.54
C ARG A 393 26.44 7.57 22.81
N ALA A 394 25.12 7.50 22.56
CA ALA A 394 24.31 6.29 22.67
C ALA A 394 24.67 5.15 21.71
N CYS A 395 25.37 5.38 20.59
CA CYS A 395 25.87 4.30 19.72
C CYS A 395 27.18 3.67 20.23
N GLU A 396 27.74 4.17 21.33
CA GLU A 396 28.90 3.56 22.02
C GLU A 396 28.47 2.34 22.87
N ASN A 397 27.16 2.11 23.02
CA ASN A 397 26.61 1.01 23.78
C ASN A 397 26.14 -0.11 22.85
N ASN A 398 26.90 -1.21 22.84
CA ASN A 398 26.47 -2.60 22.65
C ASN A 398 24.94 -2.81 22.50
N ILE A 399 24.43 -2.71 21.27
CA ILE A 399 23.01 -2.87 20.96
C ILE A 399 22.67 -4.35 21.03
N PHE A 400 21.88 -4.74 22.03
CA PHE A 400 21.43 -6.11 22.17
C PHE A 400 20.30 -6.43 21.17
N LEU A 401 20.55 -7.38 20.27
CA LEU A 401 19.59 -7.78 19.23
C LEU A 401 18.56 -8.82 19.70
N GLY A 402 18.75 -9.41 20.88
CA GLY A 402 17.93 -10.53 21.34
C GLY A 402 18.21 -11.85 20.62
N ASP A 403 17.35 -12.83 20.85
CA ASP A 403 17.46 -14.17 20.28
C ASP A 403 16.83 -14.18 18.87
N LEU A 404 17.58 -13.80 17.82
CA LEU A 404 17.06 -13.83 16.45
C LEU A 404 17.51 -15.09 15.70
N ALA A 405 16.59 -15.65 14.91
CA ALA A 405 16.92 -16.78 14.04
C ALA A 405 17.83 -16.36 12.88
N HIS A 406 17.66 -15.14 12.35
CA HIS A 406 18.47 -14.65 11.24
C HIS A 406 18.84 -13.17 11.43
N VAL A 407 20.12 -12.84 11.28
CA VAL A 407 20.63 -11.47 11.31
C VAL A 407 21.47 -11.22 10.06
N GLY A 408 21.16 -10.17 9.32
CA GLY A 408 21.84 -9.78 8.10
C GLY A 408 22.40 -8.36 8.18
N PHE A 409 23.65 -8.19 7.74
CA PHE A 409 24.29 -6.88 7.56
C PHE A 409 24.73 -6.73 6.10
N GLU A 410 24.29 -5.66 5.44
CA GLU A 410 24.56 -5.38 4.03
C GLU A 410 25.17 -3.98 3.84
N GLY A 411 26.29 -3.92 3.12
CA GLY A 411 26.96 -2.67 2.78
C GLY A 411 27.58 -1.99 4.01
N TYR A 412 27.46 -0.66 4.12
CA TYR A 412 27.94 0.12 5.27
C TYR A 412 27.25 -0.24 6.59
N ALA A 413 26.21 -1.09 6.57
CA ALA A 413 25.63 -1.61 7.81
C ALA A 413 26.64 -2.49 8.58
N LEU A 414 27.66 -3.04 7.91
CA LEU A 414 28.73 -3.82 8.56
C LEU A 414 29.51 -3.02 9.61
N ASP A 415 29.55 -1.69 9.50
CA ASP A 415 30.14 -0.82 10.52
C ASP A 415 29.37 -0.87 11.86
N PHE A 416 28.13 -1.35 11.86
CA PHE A 416 27.36 -1.59 13.08
C PHE A 416 27.68 -2.92 13.75
N LEU A 417 28.31 -3.87 13.05
CA LEU A 417 28.57 -5.20 13.59
C LEU A 417 29.38 -5.12 14.91
N ALA A 418 30.42 -4.29 14.95
CA ALA A 418 31.24 -4.06 16.14
C ALA A 418 30.48 -3.41 17.31
N LYS A 419 29.29 -2.83 17.04
CA LYS A 419 28.46 -2.11 18.02
C LYS A 419 27.24 -2.92 18.45
N THR A 420 27.03 -4.10 17.88
CA THR A 420 25.90 -4.98 18.19
C THR A 420 26.37 -6.13 19.05
N ILE A 421 25.62 -6.45 20.11
CA ILE A 421 25.75 -7.73 20.82
C ILE A 421 24.74 -8.69 20.21
N ILE A 422 25.27 -9.76 19.62
CA ILE A 422 24.49 -10.84 19.03
C ILE A 422 24.37 -11.96 20.07
N GLY A 423 23.25 -11.96 20.82
CA GLY A 423 22.93 -12.97 21.82
C GLY A 423 23.74 -12.91 23.12
N GLU A 424 23.29 -13.62 24.16
CA GLU A 424 24.09 -13.92 25.35
C GLU A 424 24.99 -15.13 25.10
N GLU A 425 26.06 -15.31 25.90
CA GLU A 425 26.94 -16.49 25.85
C GLU A 425 26.19 -17.84 25.92
N SER A 426 24.94 -17.85 26.43
CA SER A 426 24.12 -19.05 26.59
C SER A 426 23.18 -19.36 25.40
N ARG A 427 22.93 -18.41 24.49
CA ARG A 427 21.88 -18.53 23.46
C ARG A 427 22.42 -18.37 22.04
N LYS A 428 21.80 -19.09 21.09
CA LYS A 428 22.34 -19.29 19.73
C LYS A 428 21.60 -18.45 18.69
N THR A 429 22.32 -17.60 17.94
CA THR A 429 21.81 -17.03 16.68
C THR A 429 21.81 -18.11 15.61
N GLY A 430 20.70 -18.23 14.88
CA GLY A 430 20.54 -19.26 13.85
C GLY A 430 21.45 -18.99 12.65
N MET A 431 21.35 -17.82 12.03
CA MET A 431 22.11 -17.45 10.84
C MET A 431 22.59 -16.00 10.93
N LEU A 432 23.89 -15.79 10.72
CA LEU A 432 24.51 -14.49 10.53
C LEU A 432 25.00 -14.36 9.09
N CYS A 433 24.47 -13.38 8.36
CA CYS A 433 24.86 -13.08 6.99
C CYS A 433 25.55 -11.72 6.91
N LEU A 434 26.78 -11.69 6.42
CA LEU A 434 27.53 -10.46 6.16
C LEU A 434 27.74 -10.30 4.66
N TYR A 435 27.29 -9.19 4.08
CA TYR A 435 27.37 -8.92 2.65
C TYR A 435 28.02 -7.57 2.36
N ALA A 436 29.07 -7.58 1.52
CA ALA A 436 29.66 -6.36 0.99
C ALA A 436 29.99 -6.51 -0.51
N SER A 437 29.36 -5.68 -1.34
CA SER A 437 29.66 -5.60 -2.77
C SER A 437 30.89 -4.74 -3.13
N GLU A 438 31.40 -3.95 -2.19
CA GLU A 438 32.50 -3.00 -2.39
C GLU A 438 33.44 -3.00 -1.18
N ALA A 439 34.74 -2.79 -1.39
CA ALA A 439 35.72 -2.68 -0.30
C ALA A 439 35.44 -1.51 0.66
N ALA A 440 34.83 -0.44 0.14
CA ALA A 440 34.46 0.72 0.96
C ALA A 440 33.47 0.36 2.09
N HIS A 441 32.60 -0.63 1.88
CA HIS A 441 31.59 -1.06 2.86
C HIS A 441 32.15 -1.62 4.17
N ILE A 442 33.42 -2.05 4.17
CA ILE A 442 34.05 -2.72 5.32
C ILE A 442 35.23 -1.92 5.88
N THR A 443 35.52 -0.75 5.32
CA THR A 443 36.76 0.00 5.63
C THR A 443 36.84 0.35 7.11
N GLN A 444 35.72 0.77 7.72
CA GLN A 444 35.69 1.06 9.15
C GLN A 444 35.74 -0.23 9.99
N THR A 445 34.99 -1.27 9.63
CA THR A 445 35.07 -2.58 10.32
C THR A 445 36.48 -3.18 10.31
N LEU A 446 37.25 -3.00 9.23
CA LEU A 446 38.64 -3.46 9.14
C LEU A 446 39.61 -2.70 10.07
N GLY A 447 39.23 -1.51 10.52
CA GLY A 447 39.98 -0.74 11.51
C GLY A 447 39.88 -1.31 12.93
N GLU A 448 38.94 -2.21 13.18
CA GLU A 448 38.82 -2.90 14.48
C GLU A 448 40.02 -3.85 14.72
N ALA A 449 40.30 -4.12 15.99
CA ALA A 449 41.34 -5.08 16.35
C ALA A 449 40.94 -6.51 15.93
N ASP A 450 41.92 -7.37 15.68
CA ASP A 450 41.66 -8.77 15.36
C ASP A 450 40.96 -9.45 16.54
N LYS A 451 40.02 -10.36 16.22
CA LYS A 451 39.19 -11.07 17.22
C LYS A 451 38.48 -10.16 18.24
N SER A 452 38.15 -8.92 17.88
CA SER A 452 37.47 -7.97 18.78
C SER A 452 35.94 -7.95 18.63
N ILE A 453 35.42 -8.38 17.48
CA ILE A 453 33.98 -8.33 17.18
C ILE A 453 33.33 -9.63 17.63
N ASP A 454 32.61 -9.58 18.75
CA ASP A 454 31.87 -10.74 19.27
C ASP A 454 30.56 -10.96 18.52
N ILE A 455 30.44 -12.13 17.87
CA ILE A 455 29.23 -12.55 17.14
C ILE A 455 28.40 -13.59 17.92
N GLY A 456 28.76 -13.83 19.19
CA GLY A 456 28.13 -14.83 20.04
C GLY A 456 28.21 -16.26 19.48
N LYS A 457 27.32 -17.13 19.95
CA LYS A 457 27.19 -18.50 19.44
C LYS A 457 26.37 -18.53 18.15
N THR A 458 27.05 -18.39 17.02
CA THR A 458 26.43 -18.43 15.68
C THR A 458 26.41 -19.86 15.13
N ARG A 459 25.24 -20.40 14.76
CA ARG A 459 25.13 -21.73 14.12
C ARG A 459 25.51 -21.73 12.66
N ASN A 460 25.11 -20.70 11.93
CA ASN A 460 25.36 -20.57 10.50
C ASN A 460 25.98 -19.21 10.20
N LEU A 461 27.19 -19.18 9.64
CA LEU A 461 27.87 -17.95 9.23
C LEU A 461 28.05 -17.93 7.71
N VAL A 462 27.53 -16.88 7.06
CA VAL A 462 27.65 -16.68 5.62
C VAL A 462 28.33 -15.34 5.35
N LEU A 463 29.44 -15.38 4.63
CA LEU A 463 30.21 -14.21 4.22
C LEU A 463 30.14 -14.08 2.70
N TYR A 464 29.73 -12.91 2.22
CA TYR A 464 29.54 -12.65 0.80
C TYR A 464 30.37 -11.45 0.32
N GLY A 465 31.17 -11.67 -0.74
CA GLY A 465 31.94 -10.62 -1.41
C GLY A 465 33.09 -10.10 -0.55
N TYR A 466 33.24 -8.78 -0.45
CA TYR A 466 34.30 -8.18 0.36
C TYR A 466 34.16 -8.46 1.86
N ALA A 467 32.97 -8.85 2.33
CA ALA A 467 32.69 -9.12 3.75
C ALA A 467 33.57 -10.24 4.31
N VAL A 468 34.12 -11.10 3.45
CA VAL A 468 35.03 -12.16 3.87
C VAL A 468 36.27 -11.59 4.56
N ASN A 469 36.76 -10.41 4.17
CA ASN A 469 37.91 -9.76 4.83
C ASN A 469 37.63 -9.32 6.28
N ILE A 470 36.38 -9.34 6.75
CA ILE A 470 36.04 -9.08 8.15
C ILE A 470 36.35 -10.29 9.03
N LEU A 471 36.51 -11.49 8.46
CA LEU A 471 36.67 -12.73 9.21
C LEU A 471 37.77 -12.69 10.29
N PRO A 472 38.98 -12.10 10.07
CA PRO A 472 40.00 -11.95 11.12
C PRO A 472 39.57 -11.08 12.31
N LYS A 473 38.60 -10.19 12.09
CA LYS A 473 38.06 -9.28 13.11
C LYS A 473 37.03 -9.96 14.00
N LEU A 474 36.42 -11.05 13.53
CA LEU A 474 35.40 -11.79 14.27
C LEU A 474 36.06 -12.63 15.37
N LYS A 475 35.49 -12.53 16.58
CA LYS A 475 35.84 -13.36 17.72
C LYS A 475 35.08 -14.69 17.60
N ILE A 476 35.71 -15.66 16.95
CA ILE A 476 35.21 -17.03 16.83
C ILE A 476 36.12 -17.92 17.67
N GLY A 477 35.57 -18.63 18.65
CA GLY A 477 36.35 -19.53 19.51
C GLY A 477 36.40 -20.96 18.99
N GLU A 478 37.43 -21.73 19.37
CA GLU A 478 37.59 -23.17 19.05
C GLU A 478 36.36 -24.02 19.41
N ASN A 479 35.63 -23.63 20.45
CA ASN A 479 34.43 -24.31 20.93
C ASN A 479 33.14 -23.88 20.22
N ASN A 480 33.21 -22.94 19.26
CA ASN A 480 32.05 -22.58 18.48
C ASN A 480 31.73 -23.72 17.50
N LYS A 481 30.53 -24.28 17.64
CA LYS A 481 30.03 -25.40 16.84
C LYS A 481 29.06 -24.86 15.80
N MET A 482 29.48 -24.86 14.53
CA MET A 482 28.68 -24.39 13.41
C MET A 482 28.07 -25.55 12.63
N GLU A 483 26.80 -25.38 12.25
CA GLU A 483 26.12 -26.24 11.28
C GLU A 483 26.53 -25.86 9.86
N MET A 484 26.72 -24.57 9.57
CA MET A 484 27.15 -24.06 8.26
C MET A 484 28.16 -22.93 8.38
N PHE A 485 29.19 -22.98 7.54
CA PHE A 485 30.12 -21.90 7.29
C PHE A 485 30.31 -21.78 5.77
N SER A 486 29.87 -20.65 5.20
CA SER A 486 29.88 -20.45 3.74
C SER A 486 30.60 -19.15 3.36
N ILE A 487 31.51 -19.24 2.40
CA ILE A 487 32.19 -18.11 1.77
C ILE A 487 31.75 -18.04 0.30
N ARG A 488 31.10 -16.94 -0.09
CA ARG A 488 30.61 -16.72 -1.46
C ARG A 488 31.20 -15.47 -2.06
N ARG A 489 31.52 -15.52 -3.36
CA ARG A 489 32.24 -14.46 -4.08
C ARG A 489 31.56 -14.14 -5.40
N TYR A 490 31.84 -12.94 -5.89
CA TYR A 490 31.75 -12.63 -7.31
C TYR A 490 33.16 -12.58 -7.88
N ASP A 491 33.30 -12.84 -9.17
CA ASP A 491 34.57 -12.82 -9.88
C ASP A 491 35.07 -11.36 -10.06
N LYS A 492 35.72 -10.83 -9.02
CA LYS A 492 36.28 -9.47 -9.00
C LYS A 492 37.60 -9.47 -8.25
N GLU A 493 38.63 -8.92 -8.88
CA GLU A 493 39.98 -8.83 -8.33
C GLU A 493 40.02 -8.07 -6.99
N GLY A 494 40.89 -8.52 -6.07
CA GLY A 494 41.16 -7.85 -4.80
C GLY A 494 40.18 -8.14 -3.66
N ILE A 495 39.16 -8.99 -3.86
CA ILE A 495 38.22 -9.38 -2.80
C ILE A 495 38.92 -10.03 -1.59
N MET A 496 40.10 -10.64 -1.75
CA MET A 496 40.83 -11.31 -0.66
C MET A 496 42.13 -10.62 -0.25
N ALA A 497 42.37 -9.37 -0.63
CA ALA A 497 43.67 -8.70 -0.42
C ALA A 497 44.16 -8.79 1.04
N ASN A 498 43.25 -8.66 2.02
CA ASN A 498 43.61 -8.74 3.43
C ASN A 498 43.87 -10.18 3.88
N ILE A 499 43.03 -11.14 3.50
CA ILE A 499 43.19 -12.54 3.92
C ILE A 499 44.43 -13.18 3.27
N LEU A 500 44.69 -12.90 1.99
CA LEU A 500 45.87 -13.39 1.28
C LEU A 500 47.18 -12.86 1.85
N SER A 501 47.14 -11.71 2.54
CA SER A 501 48.30 -11.16 3.24
C SER A 501 48.61 -11.89 4.56
N MET A 502 47.72 -12.77 5.03
CA MET A 502 47.87 -13.51 6.28
C MET A 502 48.52 -14.88 6.05
N GLY A 503 49.17 -15.41 7.09
CA GLY A 503 49.76 -16.75 7.06
C GLY A 503 48.71 -17.88 6.97
N HIS A 504 49.14 -19.05 6.51
CA HIS A 504 48.32 -20.25 6.51
C HIS A 504 47.78 -20.59 7.91
N GLY A 505 46.50 -20.95 7.99
CA GLY A 505 45.82 -21.30 9.25
C GLY A 505 45.76 -20.17 10.29
N SER A 506 45.93 -18.90 9.88
CA SER A 506 45.93 -17.74 10.77
C SER A 506 44.53 -17.38 11.30
N ILE A 507 43.47 -17.82 10.61
CA ILE A 507 42.09 -17.48 10.93
C ILE A 507 41.39 -18.70 11.52
N GLU A 508 41.00 -18.61 12.78
CA GLU A 508 40.34 -19.69 13.52
C GLU A 508 38.81 -19.61 13.34
N ILE A 509 38.19 -20.69 12.89
CA ILE A 509 36.74 -20.74 12.63
C ILE A 509 36.00 -21.85 13.40
N GLY A 510 36.70 -22.64 14.21
CA GLY A 510 36.11 -23.62 15.14
C GLY A 510 35.74 -24.97 14.51
N ARG A 511 34.68 -25.59 15.02
CA ARG A 511 34.19 -26.92 14.60
C ARG A 511 32.98 -26.76 13.67
N ILE A 512 33.01 -27.35 12.47
CA ILE A 512 31.96 -27.20 11.46
C ILE A 512 31.48 -28.57 10.98
N LYS A 513 30.17 -28.76 10.83
CA LYS A 513 29.61 -29.95 10.19
C LYS A 513 30.08 -30.04 8.73
N ARG A 514 30.60 -31.19 8.32
CA ARG A 514 31.14 -31.40 6.96
C ARG A 514 30.17 -31.02 5.85
N LYS A 515 28.87 -31.29 6.00
CA LYS A 515 27.85 -30.95 4.99
C LYS A 515 27.58 -29.45 4.85
N GLY A 516 27.87 -28.65 5.87
CA GLY A 516 27.69 -27.20 5.85
C GLY A 516 28.98 -26.41 5.65
N PHE A 517 30.10 -27.08 5.37
CA PHE A 517 31.36 -26.41 5.06
C PHE A 517 31.43 -26.11 3.55
N ASP A 518 31.11 -24.86 3.18
CA ASP A 518 31.01 -24.38 1.80
C ASP A 518 32.04 -23.27 1.58
N VAL A 519 33.30 -23.67 1.38
CA VAL A 519 34.44 -22.75 1.25
C VAL A 519 35.23 -23.10 -0.01
N PRO A 520 35.52 -22.12 -0.89
CA PRO A 520 36.40 -22.31 -2.04
C PRO A 520 37.76 -22.93 -1.64
N GLU A 521 38.27 -23.87 -2.43
CA GLU A 521 39.53 -24.60 -2.13
C GLU A 521 40.72 -23.67 -1.89
N GLU A 522 40.75 -22.53 -2.59
CA GLU A 522 41.75 -21.48 -2.49
C GLU A 522 41.82 -20.80 -1.11
N ASP A 523 40.77 -20.91 -0.29
CA ASP A 523 40.68 -20.22 1.00
C ASP A 523 40.97 -21.09 2.20
N LYS A 524 40.67 -22.39 2.06
CA LYS A 524 40.88 -23.38 3.10
C LYS A 524 42.29 -23.30 3.71
N PRO A 525 43.37 -23.01 2.95
CA PRO A 525 44.71 -22.92 3.53
C PRO A 525 44.87 -21.78 4.55
N PHE A 526 44.03 -20.75 4.55
CA PHE A 526 44.11 -19.63 5.51
C PHE A 526 43.29 -19.87 6.79
N LEU A 527 42.43 -20.89 6.77
CA LEU A 527 41.50 -21.20 7.84
C LEU A 527 42.02 -22.34 8.72
N LYS A 528 41.89 -22.19 10.04
CA LYS A 528 42.08 -23.24 11.04
C LYS A 528 40.70 -23.72 11.50
N TYR A 529 40.35 -24.94 11.10
CA TYR A 529 39.04 -25.55 11.36
C TYR A 529 39.13 -27.04 11.65
N ILE A 530 38.08 -27.57 12.27
CA ILE A 530 37.86 -29.00 12.51
C ILE A 530 36.53 -29.38 11.87
N LEU A 531 36.56 -30.34 10.93
CA LEU A 531 35.32 -30.90 10.38
C LEU A 531 34.78 -32.00 11.27
N VAL A 532 33.47 -31.99 11.48
CA VAL A 532 32.77 -33.02 12.23
C VAL A 532 31.64 -33.65 11.42
N ASP A 533 31.29 -34.89 11.73
CA ASP A 533 30.11 -35.55 11.18
C ASP A 533 28.81 -35.07 11.85
N GLU A 534 27.68 -35.71 11.53
CA GLU A 534 26.37 -35.36 12.11
C GLU A 534 26.27 -35.69 13.61
N GLU A 535 27.11 -36.60 14.11
CA GLU A 535 27.22 -37.02 15.51
C GLU A 535 28.31 -36.23 16.27
N GLU A 536 28.85 -35.18 15.65
CA GLU A 536 29.91 -34.31 16.17
C GLU A 536 31.29 -34.99 16.35
N LYS A 537 31.52 -36.15 15.72
CA LYS A 537 32.82 -36.82 15.72
C LYS A 537 33.74 -36.18 14.70
N GLU A 538 35.00 -36.01 15.07
CA GLU A 538 36.01 -35.41 14.20
C GLU A 538 36.27 -36.27 12.97
N ILE A 539 36.25 -35.63 11.81
CA ILE A 539 36.60 -36.26 10.55
C ILE A 539 38.06 -35.88 10.28
N MET A 540 38.94 -36.88 10.31
CA MET A 540 40.30 -36.69 9.84
C MET A 540 40.29 -36.54 8.31
N GLU A 541 40.40 -35.31 7.82
CA GLU A 541 40.83 -35.10 6.43
C GLU A 541 42.32 -35.44 6.35
N GLU A 542 42.69 -36.41 5.50
CA GLU A 542 44.06 -36.54 5.03
C GLU A 542 44.44 -35.23 4.35
N ARG A 543 45.18 -34.37 5.05
CA ARG A 543 45.82 -33.21 4.45
C ARG A 543 46.84 -33.74 3.44
N SER A 544 46.44 -33.83 2.17
CA SER A 544 47.38 -33.96 1.07
C SER A 544 48.17 -32.66 0.99
N PHE A 545 49.24 -32.57 1.79
CA PHE A 545 50.32 -31.65 1.50
C PHE A 545 50.77 -31.95 0.07
N PRO A 546 50.90 -30.96 -0.84
CA PRO A 546 51.54 -31.17 -2.11
C PRO A 546 53.03 -31.42 -1.84
N SER A 547 53.39 -32.67 -1.55
CA SER A 547 54.76 -33.10 -1.60
C SER A 547 55.14 -33.24 -3.09
N ARG A 548 56.11 -32.42 -3.51
CA ARG A 548 56.93 -32.51 -4.73
C ARG A 548 56.36 -31.88 -6.01
N VAL A 549 56.67 -30.60 -6.20
CA VAL A 549 57.25 -30.11 -7.46
C VAL A 549 58.43 -29.20 -7.15
N PHE A 550 59.59 -29.80 -6.82
CA PHE A 550 60.91 -29.25 -7.14
C PHE A 550 61.95 -30.38 -7.11
N LYS A 551 61.85 -31.28 -8.10
CA LYS A 551 62.97 -32.07 -8.62
C LYS A 551 62.83 -32.18 -10.13
N LYS A 552 63.12 -31.07 -10.80
CA LYS A 552 63.42 -31.04 -12.24
C LYS A 552 64.46 -29.95 -12.56
N ILE A 553 65.54 -29.88 -11.76
CA ILE A 553 66.73 -29.05 -12.07
C ILE A 553 68.06 -29.82 -11.88
N PHE A 554 68.10 -31.02 -11.27
CA PHE A 554 69.35 -31.79 -11.21
C PHE A 554 69.19 -33.25 -11.62
N GLY A 555 69.72 -33.56 -12.81
CA GLY A 555 70.51 -34.77 -13.06
C GLY A 555 69.88 -35.85 -13.93
N ARG A 556 70.22 -35.85 -15.23
CA ARG A 556 71.21 -36.82 -15.72
C ARG A 556 71.74 -36.45 -17.10
N ASP A 557 73.05 -36.29 -17.13
CA ASP A 557 73.94 -36.31 -18.30
C ASP A 557 73.57 -37.40 -19.31
N ARG A 558 73.84 -37.16 -20.59
CA ARG A 558 75.12 -37.54 -21.19
C ARG A 558 75.24 -37.01 -22.62
N SER A 559 76.50 -36.78 -23.00
CA SER A 559 77.05 -37.15 -24.32
C SER A 559 76.20 -38.14 -25.11
#